data_AF-A0A356UAP7-F1
#
_entry.id   AF-A0A356UAP7-F1
#
_cell.length_a   1.000
_cell.length_b   1.000
_cell.length_c   1.000
_cell.angle_alpha   90.00
_cell.angle_beta   90.00
_cell.angle_gamma   90.00
#
_symmetry.space_group_name_H-M   'P 1'
#
loop_
_entity.id
_entity.type
_entity.pdbx_description
1 polymer ?
#
loop_
_entity_poly.entity_id
_entity_poly.type
_entity_poly.pdbx_seq_one_letter_code
_entity_poly.pdbx_strand_id
1 'polypeptide(L)'
;MFESFYGLGRTPFSRDIPTDQLYQSHMLEETLGRLEYTAQRQMFAVLTGDCGTGKTTTIRKLKETLDTSRFTVMYLADSKLTPRHFYKGLLEQLGVNPQINS
;
A
#
# COMPACT_ATOMS: atom_id res chain seq x y z
N MET A 1 -22.34 18.95 -7.47
CA MET A 1 -22.97 19.54 -8.69
C MET A 1 -22.83 18.60 -9.87
N PHE A 2 -21.68 17.94 -10.05
CA PHE A 2 -21.52 16.85 -11.03
C PHE A 2 -22.10 15.51 -10.55
N GLU A 3 -21.95 15.21 -9.26
CA GLU A 3 -22.43 13.96 -8.67
C GLU A 3 -23.95 13.82 -8.81
N SER A 4 -24.70 14.83 -8.39
CA SER A 4 -26.16 14.87 -8.50
C SER A 4 -26.64 14.87 -9.96
N PHE A 5 -25.91 15.52 -10.86
CA PHE A 5 -26.25 15.58 -12.29
C PHE A 5 -26.12 14.21 -12.98
N TYR A 6 -25.08 13.44 -12.63
CA TYR A 6 -24.83 12.10 -13.18
C TYR A 6 -25.37 10.96 -12.30
N GLY A 7 -26.05 11.25 -11.20
CA GLY A 7 -26.57 10.24 -10.27
C GLY A 7 -25.48 9.45 -9.53
N LEU A 8 -24.29 10.03 -9.35
CA LEU A 8 -23.17 9.36 -8.69
C LEU A 8 -23.25 9.54 -7.17
N GLY A 9 -23.09 8.45 -6.41
CA GLY A 9 -23.05 8.50 -4.94
C GLY A 9 -21.75 9.08 -4.36
N ARG A 10 -20.72 9.29 -5.19
CA ARG A 10 -19.43 9.86 -4.81
C ARG A 10 -18.73 10.50 -6.00
N THR A 11 -17.75 11.35 -5.73
CA THR A 11 -16.88 11.91 -6.76
C THR A 11 -16.15 10.79 -7.53
N PRO A 12 -16.31 10.71 -8.86
CA PRO A 12 -15.64 9.69 -9.67
C PRO A 12 -14.15 10.01 -9.85
N PHE A 13 -13.35 8.99 -10.21
CA PHE A 13 -11.91 9.10 -10.51
C PHE A 13 -11.05 9.74 -9.41
N SER A 14 -11.47 9.64 -8.15
CA SER A 14 -10.64 10.05 -7.03
C SER A 14 -9.37 9.19 -6.95
N ARG A 15 -8.28 9.74 -6.39
CA ARG A 15 -7.05 8.97 -6.17
C ARG A 15 -7.21 7.90 -5.07
N ASP A 16 -8.20 8.11 -4.20
CA ASP A 16 -8.41 7.33 -2.99
C ASP A 16 -9.62 6.41 -3.11
N ILE A 17 -9.68 5.66 -4.22
CA ILE A 17 -10.67 4.59 -4.37
C ILE A 17 -10.44 3.57 -3.24
N PRO A 18 -11.47 3.22 -2.46
CA PRO A 18 -11.40 2.15 -1.46
C PRO A 18 -10.90 0.84 -2.08
N THR A 19 -10.04 0.11 -1.36
CA THR A 19 -9.37 -1.10 -1.87
C THR A 19 -10.34 -2.25 -2.15
N ASP A 20 -11.49 -2.29 -1.46
CA ASP A 20 -12.62 -3.20 -1.67
C ASP A 20 -13.42 -2.88 -2.96
N GLN A 21 -13.22 -1.70 -3.55
CA GLN A 21 -13.94 -1.24 -4.74
C GLN A 21 -13.04 -1.11 -5.97
N LEU A 22 -11.80 -1.60 -5.87
CA LEU A 22 -10.90 -1.70 -7.01
C LEU A 22 -11.39 -2.74 -8.01
N TYR A 23 -11.27 -2.42 -9.30
CA TYR A 23 -11.50 -3.39 -10.36
C TYR A 23 -10.52 -4.57 -10.24
N GLN A 24 -11.05 -5.77 -10.01
CA GLN A 24 -10.27 -7.00 -9.88
C GLN A 24 -9.92 -7.52 -11.27
N SER A 25 -8.84 -6.99 -11.86
CA SER A 25 -8.31 -7.54 -13.09
C SER A 25 -7.53 -8.83 -12.81
N HIS A 26 -7.48 -9.73 -13.80
CA HIS A 26 -6.67 -10.95 -13.68
C HIS A 26 -5.20 -10.66 -13.32
N MET A 27 -4.64 -9.56 -13.84
CA MET A 27 -3.28 -9.12 -13.51
C MET A 27 -3.14 -8.69 -12.04
N LEU A 28 -4.15 -8.01 -11.49
CA LEU A 28 -4.15 -7.61 -10.08
C LEU A 28 -4.22 -8.84 -9.17
N GLU A 29 -5.12 -9.78 -9.47
CA GLU A 29 -5.27 -11.04 -8.73
C GLU A 29 -3.97 -11.86 -8.71
N GLU A 30 -3.36 -12.08 -9.88
CA GLU A 30 -2.08 -12.80 -10.01
C GLU A 30 -0.95 -12.10 -9.24
N THR A 31 -0.87 -10.78 -9.33
CA THR A 31 0.18 -10.01 -8.65
C THR A 31 0.00 -10.06 -7.13
N LEU A 32 -1.25 -9.92 -6.64
CA LEU A 32 -1.56 -10.03 -5.22
C LEU A 32 -1.20 -11.41 -4.68
N GLY A 33 -1.60 -12.49 -5.36
CA GLY A 33 -1.28 -13.86 -4.93
C GLY A 33 0.22 -14.10 -4.79
N ARG A 34 1.05 -13.58 -5.71
CA ARG A 34 2.51 -13.67 -5.62
C ARG A 34 3.08 -12.88 -4.45
N LEU A 35 2.54 -11.69 -4.18
CA LEU A 35 2.96 -10.85 -3.05
C LEU A 35 2.52 -11.45 -1.70
N GLU A 36 1.34 -12.03 -1.61
CA GLU A 36 0.87 -12.76 -0.44
C GLU A 36 1.76 -13.97 -0.15
N TYR A 37 2.08 -14.76 -1.17
CA TYR A 37 3.03 -15.87 -1.04
C TYR A 37 4.40 -15.39 -0.55
N THR A 38 4.89 -14.27 -1.08
CA THR A 38 6.14 -13.65 -0.65
C THR A 38 6.10 -13.26 0.82
N ALA A 39 5.02 -12.60 1.27
CA ALA A 39 4.84 -12.20 2.65
C ALA A 39 4.77 -13.41 3.60
N GLN A 40 4.00 -14.44 3.24
CA GLN A 40 3.86 -15.67 4.02
C GLN A 40 5.17 -16.44 4.18
N ARG A 41 6.04 -16.39 3.16
CA ARG A 41 7.36 -17.05 3.16
C ARG A 41 8.49 -16.14 3.64
N GLN A 42 8.19 -14.91 4.09
CA GLN A 42 9.17 -13.92 4.54
C GLN A 42 10.27 -13.65 3.49
N MET A 43 9.88 -13.60 2.22
CA MET A 43 10.79 -13.35 1.10
C MET A 43 10.88 -11.87 0.74
N PHE A 44 11.84 -11.53 -0.11
CA PHE A 44 11.98 -10.19 -0.70
C PHE A 44 11.40 -10.17 -2.12
N ALA A 45 10.62 -9.14 -2.45
CA ALA A 45 10.06 -8.94 -3.77
C ALA A 45 10.18 -7.48 -4.22
N VAL A 46 10.29 -7.28 -5.54
CA VAL A 46 10.29 -5.97 -6.18
C VAL A 46 9.15 -5.92 -7.18
N LEU A 47 8.22 -4.99 -6.99
CA LEU A 47 7.12 -4.73 -7.92
C LEU A 47 7.50 -3.60 -8.87
N THR A 48 7.61 -3.90 -10.17
CA THR A 48 7.99 -2.95 -11.22
C THR A 48 6.84 -2.68 -12.20
N GLY A 49 6.99 -1.64 -13.01
CA GLY A 49 6.01 -1.23 -14.03
C GLY A 49 6.00 0.29 -14.23
N ASP A 50 5.34 0.76 -15.28
CA ASP A 50 5.34 2.18 -15.68
C ASP A 50 4.54 3.08 -14.73
N CYS A 51 4.67 4.39 -14.88
CA CYS A 51 3.88 5.35 -14.12
C CYS A 51 2.37 5.13 -14.38
N GLY A 52 1.56 5.13 -13.31
CA GLY A 52 0.11 4.96 -13.42
C GLY A 52 -0.39 3.51 -13.59
N THR A 53 0.48 2.49 -13.61
CA THR A 53 0.06 1.08 -13.77
C THR A 53 -0.48 0.41 -12.51
N GLY A 54 -0.70 1.17 -11.43
CA GLY A 54 -1.34 0.67 -10.22
C GLY A 54 -0.42 0.03 -9.17
N LYS A 55 0.92 0.12 -9.29
CA LYS A 55 1.86 -0.44 -8.29
C LYS A 55 1.53 -0.09 -6.83
N THR A 56 1.37 1.20 -6.53
CA THR A 56 1.00 1.66 -5.18
C THR A 56 -0.39 1.18 -4.78
N THR A 57 -1.32 1.14 -5.73
CA THR A 57 -2.68 0.63 -5.52
C THR A 57 -2.67 -0.85 -5.14
N THR A 58 -1.84 -1.67 -5.80
CA THR A 58 -1.66 -3.09 -5.47
C THR A 58 -1.08 -3.28 -4.08
N ILE A 59 -0.06 -2.51 -3.69
CA ILE A 59 0.51 -2.58 -2.33
C ILE A 59 -0.52 -2.16 -1.26
N ARG A 60 -1.34 -1.14 -1.53
CA ARG A 60 -2.45 -0.77 -0.65
C ARG A 60 -3.46 -1.91 -0.51
N LYS A 61 -3.83 -2.57 -1.61
CA LYS A 61 -4.73 -3.72 -1.58
C LYS A 61 -4.14 -4.89 -0.78
N LEU A 62 -2.87 -5.23 -1.00
CA LEU A 62 -2.17 -6.27 -0.25
C LEU A 62 -2.23 -6.02 1.26
N LYS A 63 -1.91 -4.79 1.71
CA LYS A 63 -1.99 -4.41 3.13
C LYS A 63 -3.36 -4.74 3.73
N GLU A 64 -4.43 -4.41 3.02
CA GLU A 64 -5.81 -4.63 3.49
C GLU A 64 -6.26 -6.10 3.38
N THR A 65 -5.57 -6.92 2.57
CA THR A 65 -5.86 -8.37 2.47
C THR A 65 -5.12 -9.20 3.53
N LEU A 66 -3.95 -8.75 4.00
CA LEU A 66 -3.16 -9.48 4.99
C LEU A 66 -3.86 -9.52 6.35
N ASP A 67 -3.90 -10.71 6.96
CA ASP A 67 -4.44 -10.92 8.31
C ASP A 67 -3.61 -10.16 9.35
N THR A 68 -4.23 -9.14 9.97
CA THR A 68 -3.59 -8.24 10.93
C THR A 68 -3.19 -8.92 12.24
N SER A 69 -3.75 -10.10 12.55
CA SER A 69 -3.30 -10.90 13.70
C SER A 69 -1.97 -11.61 13.46
N ARG A 70 -1.59 -11.79 12.19
CA ARG A 70 -0.38 -12.51 11.77
C ARG A 70 0.69 -11.59 11.19
N PHE A 71 0.28 -10.48 10.57
CA PHE A 71 1.17 -9.57 9.86
C PHE A 71 1.05 -8.15 10.42
N THR A 72 2.20 -7.54 10.71
CA THR A 72 2.31 -6.10 10.94
C THR A 72 2.91 -5.46 9.69
N VAL A 73 2.12 -4.66 8.99
CA VAL A 73 2.58 -3.96 7.78
C VAL A 73 3.18 -2.61 8.18
N MET A 74 4.47 -2.43 7.95
CA MET A 74 5.15 -1.14 8.09
C MET A 74 5.35 -0.53 6.70
N TYR A 75 4.72 0.61 6.44
CA TYR A 75 4.72 1.28 5.14
C TYR A 75 5.66 2.48 5.15
N LEU A 76 6.67 2.47 4.28
CA LEU A 76 7.60 3.60 4.10
C LEU A 76 7.46 4.16 2.68
N ALA A 77 7.04 5.42 2.59
CA ALA A 77 6.93 6.16 1.33
C ALA A 77 7.79 7.44 1.40
N ASP A 78 9.09 7.29 1.19
CA ASP A 78 10.06 8.39 1.09
C ASP A 78 11.01 8.12 -0.09
N SER A 79 11.07 9.07 -1.03
CA SER A 79 11.94 8.99 -2.20
C SER A 79 13.40 9.33 -1.90
N LYS A 80 13.69 9.90 -0.72
CA LYS A 80 15.03 10.28 -0.23
C LYS A 80 15.35 9.57 1.09
N LEU A 81 15.01 8.29 1.15
CA LEU A 81 15.15 7.46 2.34
C LEU A 81 16.63 7.27 2.70
N THR A 82 17.10 7.99 3.72
CA THR A 82 18.40 7.74 4.34
C THR A 82 18.28 6.59 5.34
N PRO A 83 19.37 5.90 5.72
CA PRO A 83 19.33 4.90 6.78
C PRO A 83 18.70 5.43 8.08
N ARG A 84 18.98 6.69 8.45
CA ARG A 84 18.37 7.35 9.62
C ARG A 84 16.85 7.47 9.50
N HIS A 85 16.35 7.93 8.35
CA HIS A 85 14.90 8.04 8.11
C HIS A 85 14.21 6.69 8.03
N PHE A 86 14.89 5.67 7.48
CA PHE A 86 14.40 4.29 7.48
C PHE A 86 14.14 3.78 8.90
N TYR A 87 15.16 3.81 9.77
CA TYR A 87 15.01 3.34 11.15
C TYR A 87 13.98 4.16 11.93
N LYS A 88 14.01 5.49 11.78
CA LYS A 88 13.02 6.37 12.41
C LYS A 88 11.59 6.00 12.02
N GLY A 89 11.32 5.86 10.72
CA GLY A 89 9.98 5.56 10.22
C GLY A 89 9.45 4.18 10.62
N LEU A 90 10.34 3.18 10.78
CA LEU A 90 9.94 1.88 11.32
C LEU A 90 9.64 1.96 12.83
N LEU A 91 10.49 2.63 13.60
CA LEU A 91 10.31 2.78 15.05
C LEU A 91 9.01 3.53 15.38
N GLU A 92 8.72 4.62 14.66
CA GLU A 92 7.48 5.38 14.84
C GLU A 92 6.23 4.52 14.57
N GLN A 93 6.26 3.67 13.55
CA GLN A 93 5.16 2.74 13.24
C GLN A 93 5.00 1.62 14.28
N LEU A 94 6.07 1.29 15.00
CA LEU A 94 6.03 0.38 16.15
C LEU A 94 5.64 1.08 17.46
N GLY A 95 5.33 2.39 17.43
CA GLY A 95 4.97 3.17 18.61
C GLY A 95 6.15 3.62 19.47
N VAL A 96 7.39 3.47 18.97
CA VAL A 96 8.60 3.94 19.64
C VAL A 96 8.89 5.37 19.18
N ASN A 97 9.15 6.28 20.12
CA ASN A 97 9.58 7.64 19.80
C ASN A 97 11.11 7.75 19.95
N PRO A 98 11.90 7.53 18.89
CA PRO A 98 13.35 7.51 19.00
C PRO A 98 13.87 8.92 19.32
N GLN A 99 14.58 9.07 20.44
CA GLN A 99 15.37 10.27 20.70
C GLN A 99 16.61 10.24 19.82
N ILE A 100 16.47 10.78 18.61
CA ILE A 100 17.61 10.88 17.70
C ILE A 100 18.35 12.16 18.01
N ASN A 101 19.35 12.07 18.88
CA ASN A 101 20.24 13.18 19.22
C ASN A 101 20.82 13.79 17.92
N SER A 102 20.72 15.13 17.84
CA SER A 102 21.13 15.96 16.71
C SER A 102 22.63 15.98 16.51
#